data_AF-A0A658NKP8-F1
#
_entry.id   AF-A0A658NKP8-F1
#
_cell.length_a   1.000
_cell.length_b   1.000
_cell.length_c   1.000
_cell.angle_alpha   90.00
_cell.angle_beta   90.00
_cell.angle_gamma   90.00
#
_symmetry.space_group_name_H-M   'P 1'
#
loop_
_entity.id
_entity.type
_entity.pdbx_description
1 polymer ?
#
loop_
_entity_poly.entity_id
_entity_poly.type
_entity_poly.pdbx_seq_one_letter_code
_entity_poly.pdbx_strand_id
1 'polypeptide(L)'
;YRQNSLMDCCAEESFRVVRGDCRDERILTDLLRAADIIIALAALVGAPLCDRDRVGAYTVNFEAVQLLCKLSSPQQRIIFPVT
;
A
#
# COMPACT_ATOMS: atom_id res chain seq x y z
N TYR A 1 0.16 -21.69 -1.44
CA TYR A 1 1.15 -20.93 -0.64
C TYR A 1 2.49 -21.04 -1.36
N ARG A 2 3.13 -19.92 -1.75
CA ARG A 2 4.25 -19.80 -2.74
C ARG A 2 3.88 -19.74 -4.23
N GLN A 3 2.62 -19.54 -4.58
CA GLN A 3 2.30 -19.03 -5.92
C GLN A 3 2.59 -17.53 -5.93
N ASN A 4 3.21 -17.03 -6.99
CA ASN A 4 3.34 -15.60 -7.21
C ASN A 4 1.93 -15.06 -7.46
N SER A 5 1.38 -14.38 -6.45
CA SER A 5 0.08 -13.72 -6.58
C SER A 5 0.09 -12.81 -7.81
N LEU A 6 -0.98 -12.85 -8.60
CA LEU A 6 -1.16 -12.03 -9.80
C LEU A 6 -0.22 -12.37 -10.98
N MET A 7 0.48 -13.51 -10.97
CA MET A 7 1.34 -13.90 -12.10
C MET A 7 0.60 -13.96 -13.43
N ASP A 8 -0.64 -14.46 -13.41
CA ASP A 8 -1.48 -14.53 -14.61
C ASP A 8 -1.89 -13.14 -15.14
N CYS A 9 -1.83 -12.11 -14.31
CA CYS A 9 -2.11 -10.72 -14.70
C CYS A 9 -0.92 -10.04 -15.40
N CYS A 10 0.28 -10.63 -15.37
CA CYS A 10 1.48 -10.02 -15.96
C CYS A 10 1.42 -9.91 -17.50
N ALA A 11 0.52 -10.63 -18.16
CA ALA A 11 0.30 -10.51 -19.59
C ALA A 11 -0.52 -9.25 -19.97
N GLU A 12 -1.21 -8.63 -19.01
CA GLU A 12 -2.02 -7.44 -19.23
C GLU A 12 -1.13 -6.18 -19.30
N GLU A 13 -1.16 -5.45 -20.42
CA GLU A 13 -0.31 -4.25 -20.61
C GLU A 13 -0.60 -3.13 -19.59
N SER A 14 -1.82 -3.11 -19.04
CA SER A 14 -2.23 -2.14 -18.01
C SER A 14 -1.82 -2.55 -16.59
N PHE A 15 -1.32 -3.76 -16.39
CA PHE A 15 -0.88 -4.25 -15.09
C PHE A 15 0.61 -3.98 -14.88
N ARG A 16 0.96 -3.38 -13.75
CA ARG A 16 2.34 -3.04 -13.41
C ARG A 16 2.62 -3.42 -11.96
N VAL A 17 3.71 -4.15 -11.76
CA VAL A 17 4.21 -4.53 -10.43
C VAL A 17 5.42 -3.68 -10.08
N VAL A 18 5.41 -3.10 -8.90
CA VAL A 18 6.56 -2.37 -8.34
C VAL A 18 6.95 -3.02 -7.03
N ARG A 19 8.21 -3.47 -6.94
CA ARG A 19 8.78 -3.96 -5.70
C ARG A 19 9.17 -2.76 -4.84
N GLY A 20 8.44 -2.54 -3.75
CA GLY A 20 8.66 -1.41 -2.85
C GLY A 20 8.07 -1.62 -1.46
N ASP A 21 8.24 -0.62 -0.61
CA ASP A 21 7.70 -0.54 0.74
C ASP A 21 6.78 0.68 0.82
N CYS A 22 5.59 0.54 1.41
CA CYS A 22 4.64 1.65 1.55
C CYS A 22 5.15 2.77 2.46
N ARG A 23 6.25 2.54 3.18
CA ARG A 23 6.91 3.56 4.02
C ARG A 23 7.93 4.40 3.23
N ASP A 24 8.27 4.06 1.98
CA ASP A 24 9.19 4.86 1.15
C ASP A 24 8.44 5.98 0.42
N GLU A 25 8.62 7.21 0.91
CA GLU A 25 8.01 8.43 0.35
C GLU A 25 8.33 8.64 -1.13
N ARG A 26 9.52 8.26 -1.60
CA ARG A 26 9.93 8.50 -2.99
C ARG A 26 9.12 7.61 -3.93
N ILE A 27 8.99 6.34 -3.57
CA ILE A 27 8.19 5.36 -4.33
C ILE A 27 6.72 5.80 -4.35
N LEU A 28 6.16 6.16 -3.19
CA LEU A 28 4.78 6.65 -3.12
C LEU A 28 4.58 7.89 -3.99
N THR A 29 5.47 8.88 -3.90
CA THR A 29 5.36 10.12 -4.66
C THR A 29 5.29 9.87 -6.17
N ASP A 30 6.13 8.97 -6.69
CA ASP A 30 6.14 8.66 -8.12
C ASP A 30 4.90 7.88 -8.56
N LEU A 31 4.46 6.91 -7.77
CA LEU A 31 3.28 6.08 -8.10
C LEU A 31 1.97 6.86 -7.99
N LEU A 32 1.84 7.73 -6.98
CA LEU A 32 0.62 8.51 -6.76
C LEU A 32 0.35 9.50 -7.88
N ARG A 33 1.36 10.00 -8.61
CA ARG A 33 1.15 10.95 -9.72
C ARG A 33 0.27 10.42 -10.85
N ALA A 34 0.23 9.11 -11.04
CA ALA A 34 -0.51 8.47 -12.12
C ALA A 34 -1.80 7.78 -11.66
N ALA A 35 -2.13 7.83 -10.36
CA ALA A 35 -3.26 7.10 -9.80
C ALA A 35 -4.48 8.00 -9.62
N ASP A 36 -5.64 7.62 -10.14
CA ASP A 36 -6.91 8.29 -9.83
C ASP A 36 -7.58 7.72 -8.56
N ILE A 37 -7.39 6.42 -8.34
CA ILE A 37 -7.96 5.66 -7.22
C ILE A 37 -6.83 4.90 -6.53
N ILE A 38 -6.77 5.02 -5.20
CA ILE A 38 -5.74 4.45 -4.36
C ILE A 38 -6.41 3.50 -3.36
N ILE A 39 -5.95 2.25 -3.31
CA ILE A 39 -6.46 1.25 -2.37
C ILE A 39 -5.32 0.86 -1.43
N ALA A 40 -5.32 1.40 -0.22
CA ALA A 40 -4.25 1.22 0.75
C ALA A 40 -4.42 -0.11 1.50
N LEU A 41 -3.85 -1.19 0.93
CA LEU A 41 -3.98 -2.56 1.46
C LEU A 41 -2.74 -3.06 2.23
N ALA A 42 -1.62 -2.34 2.19
CA ALA A 42 -0.40 -2.75 2.88
C ALA A 42 -0.59 -2.64 4.40
N ALA A 43 -0.51 -3.77 5.10
CA ALA A 43 -0.68 -3.84 6.56
C ALA A 43 0.01 -5.08 7.15
N LEU A 44 0.42 -4.99 8.41
CA LEU A 44 0.50 -6.16 9.28
C LEU A 44 -0.91 -6.48 9.79
N VAL A 45 -1.39 -7.69 9.51
CA VAL A 45 -2.79 -8.08 9.78
C VAL A 45 -2.86 -9.16 10.86
N GLY A 46 -3.76 -8.96 11.82
CA GLY A 46 -4.03 -9.87 12.93
C GLY A 46 -3.45 -9.38 14.26
N ALA A 47 -4.29 -9.28 15.29
CA ALA A 47 -3.91 -8.77 16.61
C ALA A 47 -2.62 -9.43 17.19
N PRO A 48 -2.44 -10.77 17.13
CA PRO A 48 -1.23 -11.39 17.66
C PRO A 48 0.06 -10.96 16.94
N LEU A 49 0.01 -10.73 15.62
CA LEU A 49 1.17 -10.27 14.86
C LEU A 49 1.50 -8.81 15.19
N CYS A 50 0.47 -7.97 15.25
CA CYS A 50 0.63 -6.55 15.57
C CYS A 50 1.15 -6.32 17.00
N ASP A 51 0.70 -7.13 17.97
CA ASP A 51 1.21 -7.03 19.34
C ASP A 51 2.67 -7.47 19.46
N ARG A 52 3.08 -8.46 18.66
CA ARG A 52 4.47 -8.93 18.61
C ARG A 52 5.40 -7.90 17.95
N ASP A 53 4.93 -7.18 16.94
CA ASP A 53 5.68 -6.13 16.25
C ASP A 53 4.90 -4.82 16.20
N ARG A 54 4.89 -4.13 17.35
CA ARG A 54 4.14 -2.87 17.51
C ARG A 54 4.68 -1.76 16.63
N VAL A 55 6.00 -1.70 16.41
CA VAL A 55 6.64 -0.68 15.57
C VAL A 55 6.30 -0.94 14.10
N GLY A 56 6.43 -2.18 13.64
CA GLY A 56 6.01 -2.57 12.30
C GLY A 56 4.53 -2.27 12.04
N ALA A 57 3.66 -2.64 12.99
CA ALA A 57 2.22 -2.38 12.87
C ALA A 57 1.91 -0.88 12.82
N TYR A 58 2.54 -0.06 13.67
CA TYR A 58 2.33 1.39 13.67
C TYR A 58 2.86 2.03 12.38
N THR A 59 4.10 1.72 11.98
CA THR A 59 4.73 2.33 10.81
C THR A 59 4.05 1.94 9.50
N VAL A 60 3.58 0.70 9.36
CA VAL A 60 2.92 0.20 8.14
C VAL A 60 1.43 0.54 8.12
N ASN A 61 0.69 0.30 9.21
CA ASN A 61 -0.77 0.42 9.17
C ASN A 61 -1.25 1.85 9.40
N PHE A 62 -0.46 2.70 10.07
CA PHE A 62 -0.83 4.08 10.38
C PHE A 62 0.06 5.09 9.65
N GLU A 63 1.36 5.10 9.90
CA GLU A 63 2.22 6.18 9.36
C GLU A 63 2.31 6.15 7.84
N ALA A 64 2.40 4.97 7.21
CA ALA A 64 2.41 4.85 5.76
C ALA A 64 1.09 5.34 5.13
N VAL A 65 -0.05 5.07 5.76
CA VAL A 65 -1.37 5.57 5.30
C VAL A 65 -1.46 7.08 5.48
N GLN A 66 -0.96 7.61 6.61
CA GLN A 66 -0.89 9.05 6.86
C GLN A 66 -0.02 9.76 5.81
N LEU A 67 1.15 9.18 5.49
CA LEU A 67 2.04 9.68 4.44
C LEU A 67 1.34 9.68 3.07
N LEU A 68 0.69 8.57 2.72
CA LEU A 68 -0.09 8.45 1.48
C LEU A 68 -1.17 9.54 1.39
N CYS A 69 -1.93 9.77 2.45
CA CYS A 69 -2.93 10.84 2.51
C CYS A 69 -2.30 12.24 2.36
N LYS A 70 -1.12 12.47 2.93
CA LYS A 70 -0.39 13.75 2.82
C LYS A 70 0.10 14.03 1.40
N LEU A 71 0.52 12.99 0.68
CA LEU A 71 1.05 13.09 -0.68
C LEU A 71 -0.06 13.14 -1.75
N SER A 72 -1.24 12.61 -1.43
CA SER A 72 -2.36 12.54 -2.37
C SER A 72 -3.00 13.90 -2.62
N SER A 73 -3.48 14.14 -3.84
CA SER A 73 -4.24 15.33 -4.18
C SER A 73 -5.73 15.18 -3.80
N PRO A 74 -6.47 16.30 -3.63
CA PRO A 74 -7.91 16.26 -3.36
C PRO A 74 -8.75 15.62 -4.47
N GLN A 75 -8.23 15.47 -5.69
CA GLN A 75 -8.93 14.84 -6.81
C GLN A 75 -8.82 13.31 -6.78
N GLN A 76 -7.80 12.77 -6.09
CA GLN A 76 -7.61 11.33 -5.96
C GLN A 76 -8.56 10.76 -4.91
N ARG A 77 -9.08 9.55 -5.16
CA ARG A 77 -9.96 8.85 -4.22
C ARG A 77 -9.20 7.75 -3.49
N ILE A 78 -9.28 7.75 -2.16
CA ILE A 78 -8.64 6.74 -1.31
C ILE A 78 -9.70 5.81 -0.73
N ILE A 79 -9.50 4.51 -0.91
CA ILE A 79 -10.27 3.45 -0.24
C ILE A 79 -9.33 2.78 0.75
N PHE A 80 -9.67 2.90 2.04
CA PHE A 80 -8.91 2.31 3.13
C PHE A 80 -9.81 1.36 3.93
N PRO A 81 -9.64 0.04 3.79
CA PRO A 81 -10.43 -0.92 4.55
C PRO A 81 -9.96 -0.93 6.01
N VAL A 82 -10.93 -0.85 6.93
CA VAL A 82 -10.71 -0.96 8.38
C VAL A 82 -11.44 -2.20 8.93
N THR A 83 -10.97 -2.71 10.06
CA THR A 83 -11.52 -3.86 10.78
C THR A 83 -11.99 -3.47 12.17
#